data_AF-A0AAQ4FK36-F1
#
_entry.id   AF-A0AAQ4FK36-F1
#
_cell.length_a   1.000
_cell.length_b   1.000
_cell.length_c   1.000
_cell.angle_alpha   90.00
_cell.angle_beta   90.00
_cell.angle_gamma   90.00
#
_symmetry.space_group_name_H-M   'P 1'
#
loop_
_entity.id
_entity.type
_entity.pdbx_description
1 polymer ?
#
loop_
_entity_poly.entity_id
_entity_poly.type
_entity_poly.pdbx_seq_one_letter_code
_entity_poly.pdbx_strand_id
1 'polypeptide(L)'
;MSPMAGSLWRPAARVFLTLSLSLVLPHRRCLVEGQESDIKERLANLVYDGVVEDLTHFAPVEVLYVYYKRGVSVALGNTLSVSNTTRQPEDVSFNAAPDNYYTLTLVDLDAPSRSHPSQRSYRQWLVVNVPSTMNLLDGTVVTEYIGPRPAHDTGPHRLVFLVYSQVFAIR
;
A
#
# COMPACT_ATOMS: atom_id res chain seq x y z
N MET A 1 5.53 25.29 -42.36
CA MET A 1 6.05 24.04 -41.75
C MET A 1 6.55 24.40 -40.36
N SER A 2 5.79 24.05 -39.32
CA SER A 2 6.19 24.22 -37.91
C SER A 2 6.07 22.86 -37.24
N PRO A 3 7.06 22.37 -36.49
CA PRO A 3 6.89 21.15 -35.72
C PRO A 3 6.15 21.51 -34.42
N MET A 4 5.03 20.82 -34.18
CA MET A 4 4.33 20.88 -32.91
C MET A 4 5.14 20.21 -31.81
N ALA A 5 5.12 20.83 -30.64
CA ALA A 5 5.74 20.36 -29.41
C ALA A 5 5.26 18.95 -29.04
N GLY A 6 6.20 18.03 -28.81
CA GLY A 6 5.91 16.72 -28.26
C GLY A 6 5.44 16.85 -26.82
N SER A 7 4.19 16.43 -26.56
CA SER A 7 3.70 16.25 -25.20
C SER A 7 4.47 15.09 -24.55
N LEU A 8 5.28 15.40 -23.53
CA LEU A 8 5.94 14.42 -22.68
C LEU A 8 4.87 13.74 -21.80
N TRP A 9 4.21 12.73 -22.34
CA TRP A 9 3.29 11.88 -21.57
C TRP A 9 4.10 10.96 -20.65
N ARG A 10 3.74 10.91 -19.37
CA ARG A 10 4.33 10.02 -18.36
C ARG A 10 3.21 9.19 -17.72
N PRO A 11 3.21 7.85 -17.81
CA PRO A 11 2.22 7.03 -17.13
C PRO A 11 2.40 7.13 -15.61
N ALA A 12 1.34 7.50 -14.91
CA ALA A 12 1.34 7.72 -13.46
C ALA A 12 0.31 6.79 -12.81
N ALA A 13 0.75 6.00 -11.82
CA ALA A 13 -0.11 5.13 -11.01
C ALA A 13 -0.44 5.82 -9.69
N ARG A 14 -1.68 5.74 -9.20
CA ARG A 14 -2.07 6.33 -7.91
C ARG A 14 -1.99 5.26 -6.82
N VAL A 15 -0.97 5.28 -5.98
CA VAL A 15 -0.84 4.29 -4.90
C VAL A 15 -1.62 4.78 -3.67
N PHE A 16 -2.61 4.01 -3.23
CA PHE A 16 -3.44 4.29 -2.05
C PHE A 16 -3.11 3.31 -0.93
N LEU A 17 -2.43 3.71 0.14
CA LEU A 17 -2.28 2.97 1.40
C LEU A 17 -3.37 3.44 2.37
N THR A 18 -4.05 2.67 3.23
CA THR A 18 -3.62 1.66 4.22
C THR A 18 -4.81 0.86 4.77
N LEU A 19 -4.56 -0.36 5.27
CA LEU A 19 -5.37 -1.01 6.31
C LEU A 19 -4.61 -2.17 6.97
N SER A 20 -4.19 -1.99 8.23
CA SER A 20 -3.78 -3.09 9.11
C SER A 20 -4.89 -3.39 10.11
N LEU A 21 -5.29 -4.66 10.17
CA LEU A 21 -6.23 -5.20 11.15
C LEU A 21 -5.43 -6.04 12.15
N SER A 22 -5.43 -5.62 13.41
CA SER A 22 -4.99 -6.46 14.54
C SER A 22 -6.22 -6.77 15.37
N LEU A 23 -6.57 -8.05 15.48
CA LEU A 23 -7.65 -8.53 16.33
C LEU A 23 -7.21 -8.40 17.80
N VAL A 24 -7.73 -7.38 18.49
CA VAL A 24 -7.94 -7.22 19.95
C VAL A 24 -6.78 -7.54 20.90
N LEU A 25 -6.32 -6.53 21.66
CA LEU A 25 -6.50 -6.43 23.13
C LEU A 25 -6.13 -5.01 23.59
N PRO A 26 -6.81 -4.46 24.63
CA PRO A 26 -6.58 -3.09 25.07
C PRO A 26 -5.29 -3.09 25.88
N HIS A 27 -4.34 -2.20 25.59
CA HIS A 27 -3.56 -1.51 26.62
C HIS A 27 -2.90 -0.26 26.02
N ARG A 28 -3.45 0.88 26.46
CA ARG A 28 -2.96 2.27 26.45
C ARG A 28 -1.88 2.63 25.41
N ARG A 29 -2.29 3.37 24.38
CA ARG A 29 -1.39 4.12 23.49
C ARG A 29 -1.20 5.56 23.96
N CYS A 30 0.06 5.96 24.08
CA CYS A 30 0.46 7.36 24.06
C CYS A 30 0.73 7.71 22.58
N LEU A 31 -0.18 8.45 21.95
CA LEU A 31 0.10 9.16 20.69
C LEU A 31 0.50 10.58 21.06
N VAL A 32 1.59 11.08 20.45
CA VAL A 32 2.01 12.47 20.62
C VAL A 32 0.95 13.37 20.00
N GLU A 33 0.32 14.23 20.80
CA GLU A 33 -0.69 15.21 20.36
C GLU A 33 -0.10 16.10 19.25
N GLY A 34 -0.58 15.91 18.02
CA GLY A 34 -0.14 16.66 16.83
C GLY A 34 -0.11 15.86 15.53
N GLN A 35 0.22 14.56 15.57
CA GLN A 35 0.15 13.69 14.38
C GLN A 35 -1.27 13.13 14.14
N GLU A 36 -2.11 13.11 15.16
CA GLU A 36 -3.41 12.46 15.11
C GLU A 36 -4.40 13.12 14.16
N SER A 37 -4.34 14.46 14.01
CA SER A 37 -5.23 15.21 13.11
C SER A 37 -4.90 14.99 11.62
N ASP A 38 -3.61 15.03 11.26
CA ASP A 38 -3.13 14.73 9.89
C ASP A 38 -3.46 13.29 9.51
N ILE A 39 -3.25 12.34 10.43
CA ILE A 39 -3.60 10.94 10.20
C ILE A 39 -5.12 10.81 9.99
N LYS A 40 -5.96 11.42 10.82
CA LYS A 40 -7.43 11.35 10.67
C LYS A 40 -7.90 11.92 9.32
N GLU A 41 -7.39 13.07 8.90
CA GLU A 41 -7.73 13.66 7.60
C GLU A 41 -7.32 12.73 6.45
N ARG A 42 -6.11 12.17 6.52
CA ARG A 42 -5.61 11.26 5.47
C ARG A 42 -6.32 9.91 5.47
N LEU A 43 -6.78 9.42 6.62
CA LEU A 43 -7.65 8.24 6.70
C LEU A 43 -9.05 8.53 6.13
N ALA A 44 -9.58 9.74 6.31
CA ALA A 44 -10.84 10.15 5.70
C ALA A 44 -10.76 10.15 4.16
N ASN A 45 -9.60 10.48 3.60
CA ASN A 45 -9.39 10.38 2.15
C ASN A 45 -9.50 8.95 1.61
N LEU A 46 -9.14 7.93 2.40
CA LEU A 46 -9.30 6.52 1.97
C LEU A 46 -10.76 6.10 1.84
N VAL A 47 -11.61 6.63 2.72
CA VAL A 47 -13.06 6.48 2.64
C VAL A 47 -13.59 7.23 1.41
N TYR A 48 -13.16 8.48 1.21
CA TYR A 48 -13.56 9.28 0.04
C TYR A 48 -13.19 8.61 -1.29
N ASP A 49 -12.00 8.00 -1.36
CA ASP A 49 -11.52 7.31 -2.56
C ASP A 49 -12.08 5.90 -2.72
N GLY A 50 -12.99 5.46 -1.85
CA GLY A 50 -13.68 4.17 -1.93
C GLY A 50 -12.82 2.97 -1.57
N VAL A 51 -11.64 3.19 -0.97
CA VAL A 51 -10.66 2.12 -0.69
C VAL A 51 -11.16 1.22 0.43
N VAL A 52 -11.77 1.80 1.47
CA VAL A 52 -12.33 1.03 2.59
C VAL A 52 -13.46 0.15 2.05
N GLU A 53 -14.44 0.75 1.38
CA GLU A 53 -15.61 0.08 0.82
C GLU A 53 -15.25 -1.05 -0.14
N ASP A 54 -14.23 -0.85 -0.98
CA ASP A 54 -13.84 -1.83 -2.01
C ASP A 54 -12.96 -2.96 -1.48
N LEU A 55 -12.30 -2.78 -0.32
CA LEU A 55 -11.31 -3.72 0.20
C LEU A 55 -11.76 -4.44 1.48
N THR A 56 -12.36 -3.74 2.44
CA THR A 56 -12.61 -4.28 3.78
C THR A 56 -13.69 -3.52 4.55
N HIS A 57 -14.44 -4.22 5.40
CA HIS A 57 -15.46 -3.61 6.26
C HIS A 57 -14.90 -2.91 7.51
N PHE A 58 -13.57 -2.80 7.66
CA PHE A 58 -12.93 -2.27 8.86
C PHE A 58 -12.09 -1.02 8.55
N ALA A 59 -11.93 -0.15 9.55
CA ALA A 59 -11.15 1.08 9.45
C ALA A 59 -9.67 0.84 9.84
N PRO A 60 -8.70 1.47 9.16
CA PRO A 60 -7.28 1.36 9.47
C PRO A 60 -6.99 1.83 10.89
N VAL A 61 -6.19 1.06 11.62
CA VAL A 61 -5.79 1.41 12.99
C VAL A 61 -4.47 2.19 13.00
N GLU A 62 -3.62 1.98 11.99
CA GLU A 62 -2.26 2.52 11.90
C GLU A 62 -1.80 2.83 10.47
N VAL A 63 -0.78 3.68 10.39
CA VAL A 63 -0.13 4.07 9.12
C VAL A 63 1.10 3.19 8.88
N LEU A 64 1.21 2.70 7.65
CA LEU A 64 2.39 2.03 7.11
C LEU A 64 3.25 3.04 6.35
N TYR A 65 4.53 3.10 6.66
CA TYR A 65 5.51 3.88 5.92
C TYR A 65 6.17 3.00 4.86
N VAL A 66 6.16 3.44 3.60
CA VAL A 66 6.70 2.68 2.47
C VAL A 66 7.59 3.58 1.62
N TYR A 67 8.84 3.17 1.42
CA TYR A 67 9.85 3.91 0.68
C TYR A 67 10.39 3.07 -0.47
N TYR A 68 10.30 3.57 -1.69
CA TYR A 68 10.80 2.89 -2.88
C TYR A 68 12.27 3.20 -3.16
N LYS A 69 12.63 4.48 -3.09
CA LYS A 69 13.99 4.99 -3.24
C LYS A 69 14.03 6.39 -2.65
N ARG A 70 15.22 6.98 -2.54
CA ARG A 70 15.40 8.35 -2.02
C ARG A 70 14.43 9.35 -2.68
N GLY A 71 13.60 9.98 -1.85
CA GLY A 71 12.61 10.98 -2.27
C GLY A 71 11.33 10.41 -2.90
N VAL A 72 11.17 9.09 -2.93
CA VAL A 72 9.96 8.41 -3.43
C VAL A 72 9.38 7.56 -2.31
N SER A 73 8.32 8.05 -1.70
CA SER A 73 7.54 7.35 -0.69
C SER A 73 6.08 7.33 -1.05
N VAL A 74 5.38 6.33 -0.50
CA VAL A 74 3.93 6.33 -0.52
C VAL A 74 3.42 7.21 0.61
N ALA A 75 2.49 8.10 0.28
CA ALA A 75 1.98 9.13 1.16
C ALA A 75 0.44 9.20 1.05
N LEU A 76 -0.23 8.09 1.39
CA LEU A 76 -1.70 7.99 1.55
C LEU A 76 -2.48 8.64 0.39
N GLY A 77 -2.38 8.05 -0.82
CA GLY A 77 -3.12 8.49 -2.01
C GLY A 77 -2.32 9.34 -3.00
N ASN A 78 -1.04 9.59 -2.73
CA ASN A 78 -0.17 10.27 -3.69
C ASN A 78 0.02 9.44 -4.97
N THR A 79 0.34 10.15 -6.06
CA THR A 79 0.60 9.51 -7.35
C THR A 79 2.09 9.24 -7.51
N LEU A 80 2.45 8.00 -7.84
CA LEU A 80 3.82 7.59 -8.14
C LEU A 80 3.94 7.20 -9.63
N SER A 81 5.05 7.57 -10.27
CA SER A 81 5.30 7.13 -11.63
C SER A 81 5.59 5.63 -11.68
N VAL A 82 5.12 4.95 -12.72
CA VAL A 82 5.37 3.50 -12.91
C VAL A 82 6.87 3.18 -12.88
N SER A 83 7.70 4.06 -13.44
CA SER A 83 9.16 3.91 -13.42
C SER A 83 9.76 3.86 -12.02
N ASN A 84 9.14 4.54 -11.05
CA ASN A 84 9.59 4.58 -9.67
C ASN A 84 9.15 3.38 -8.84
N THR A 85 8.21 2.58 -9.35
CA THR A 85 7.59 1.44 -8.65
C THR A 85 7.84 0.11 -9.37
N THR A 86 8.82 0.08 -10.28
CA THR A 86 9.21 -1.14 -11.03
C THR A 86 9.79 -2.24 -10.16
N ARG A 87 10.48 -1.87 -9.08
CA ARG A 87 11.02 -2.78 -8.05
C ARG A 87 10.22 -2.64 -6.76
N GLN A 88 10.28 -3.65 -5.91
CA GLN A 88 9.67 -3.59 -4.57
C GLN A 88 10.26 -2.43 -3.74
N PRO A 89 9.54 -1.95 -2.71
CA PRO A 89 10.05 -0.95 -1.78
C PRO A 89 11.39 -1.37 -1.14
N GLU A 90 12.25 -0.39 -0.90
CA GLU A 90 13.51 -0.54 -0.17
C GLU A 90 13.28 -0.63 1.35
N ASP A 91 12.26 0.05 1.85
CA ASP A 91 11.91 0.05 3.28
C ASP A 91 10.38 0.07 3.48
N VAL A 92 9.93 -0.70 4.48
CA VAL A 92 8.54 -0.75 4.94
C VAL A 92 8.56 -0.79 6.46
N SER A 93 7.91 0.17 7.11
CA SER A 93 7.93 0.28 8.58
C SER A 93 6.59 0.70 9.16
N PHE A 94 6.26 0.17 10.33
CA PHE A 94 5.11 0.53 11.17
C PHE A 94 5.43 0.18 12.63
N ASN A 95 4.51 0.47 13.55
CA ASN A 95 4.66 0.13 14.96
C ASN A 95 4.38 -1.37 15.20
N ALA A 96 5.36 -2.22 14.89
CA ALA A 96 5.28 -3.65 15.11
C ALA A 96 5.42 -4.01 16.60
N ALA A 97 4.50 -4.84 17.09
CA ALA A 97 4.67 -5.53 18.37
C ALA A 97 5.88 -6.48 18.30
N PRO A 98 6.69 -6.56 19.38
CA PRO A 98 7.84 -7.45 19.45
C PRO A 98 7.42 -8.92 19.37
N ASP A 99 8.34 -9.76 18.89
CA ASP A 99 8.19 -11.24 18.81
C ASP A 99 6.98 -11.73 17.97
N ASN A 100 6.36 -10.84 17.19
CA ASN A 100 5.29 -11.16 16.27
C ASN A 100 5.79 -11.30 14.83
N TYR A 101 5.02 -12.05 14.04
CA TYR A 101 5.16 -12.15 12.59
C TYR A 101 4.05 -11.38 11.89
N TYR A 102 4.33 -10.95 10.67
CA TYR A 102 3.41 -10.17 9.86
C TYR A 102 3.32 -10.69 8.43
N THR A 103 2.16 -10.52 7.83
CA THR A 103 1.93 -10.68 6.39
C THR A 103 1.82 -9.31 5.75
N LEU A 104 2.66 -9.02 4.77
CA LEU A 104 2.59 -7.84 3.90
C LEU A 104 2.02 -8.25 2.54
N THR A 105 1.03 -7.52 2.04
CA THR A 105 0.54 -7.71 0.67
C THR A 105 0.31 -6.38 -0.04
N LEU A 106 0.50 -6.38 -1.35
CA LEU A 106 0.13 -5.28 -2.25
C LEU A 106 -0.97 -5.77 -3.19
N VAL A 107 -2.08 -5.05 -3.28
CA VAL A 107 -3.21 -5.39 -4.13
C VAL A 107 -3.62 -4.23 -5.03
N ASP A 108 -4.06 -4.52 -6.24
CA ASP A 108 -4.66 -3.57 -7.17
C ASP A 108 -6.20 -3.68 -7.09
N LEU A 109 -6.84 -2.62 -6.60
CA LEU A 109 -8.30 -2.56 -6.46
C LEU A 109 -9.03 -2.25 -7.77
N ASP A 110 -8.29 -1.83 -8.78
CA ASP A 110 -8.81 -1.31 -10.03
C ASP A 110 -8.45 -2.21 -11.22
N ALA A 111 -7.96 -3.43 -11.01
CA ALA A 111 -7.63 -4.32 -12.12
C ALA A 111 -8.90 -4.87 -12.83
N PRO A 112 -8.96 -4.93 -14.18
CA PRO A 112 -8.01 -4.35 -15.15
C PRO A 112 -8.19 -2.84 -15.38
N SER A 113 -9.33 -2.25 -15.03
CA SER A 113 -9.51 -0.80 -14.97
C SER A 113 -10.50 -0.42 -13.86
N ARG A 114 -10.39 0.81 -13.33
CA ARG A 114 -11.29 1.30 -12.28
C ARG A 114 -12.76 1.33 -12.71
N SER A 115 -13.02 1.53 -14.00
CA SER A 115 -14.38 1.53 -14.56
C SER A 115 -14.96 0.13 -14.70
N HIS A 116 -14.12 -0.90 -14.85
CA HIS A 116 -14.55 -2.29 -15.01
C HIS A 116 -13.62 -3.23 -14.21
N PRO A 117 -13.63 -3.17 -12.86
CA PRO A 117 -12.64 -3.83 -12.01
C PRO A 117 -12.97 -5.32 -11.79
N SER A 118 -13.07 -6.08 -12.88
CA SER A 118 -13.42 -7.51 -12.87
C SER A 118 -12.41 -8.40 -12.15
N GLN A 119 -11.19 -7.91 -11.92
CA GLN A 119 -10.11 -8.59 -11.20
C GLN A 119 -9.75 -7.83 -9.92
N ARG A 120 -10.68 -7.06 -9.34
CA ARG A 120 -10.48 -6.30 -8.12
C ARG A 120 -9.78 -7.13 -7.04
N SER A 121 -8.84 -6.48 -6.36
CA SER A 121 -7.92 -7.08 -5.38
C SER A 121 -6.91 -8.02 -6.05
N TYR A 122 -6.44 -7.65 -7.24
CA TYR A 122 -5.38 -8.39 -7.93
C TYR A 122 -4.08 -8.30 -7.13
N ARG A 123 -3.62 -9.44 -6.62
CA ARG A 123 -2.46 -9.52 -5.74
C ARG A 123 -1.17 -9.32 -6.53
N GLN A 124 -0.50 -8.20 -6.27
CA GLN A 124 0.78 -7.82 -6.88
C GLN A 124 1.99 -8.27 -6.06
N TRP A 125 1.82 -8.47 -4.75
CA TRP A 125 2.90 -8.91 -3.87
C TRP A 125 2.35 -9.60 -2.62
N LEU A 126 3.03 -10.63 -2.13
CA LEU A 126 2.71 -11.28 -0.87
C LEU A 126 3.97 -11.80 -0.19
N VAL A 127 4.23 -11.29 1.00
CA VAL A 127 5.29 -11.75 1.90
C VAL A 127 4.66 -12.12 3.23
N VAL A 128 4.90 -13.34 3.70
CA VAL A 128 4.45 -13.82 5.02
C VAL A 128 5.64 -13.96 5.95
N ASN A 129 5.40 -14.20 7.23
CA ASN A 129 6.45 -14.42 8.23
C ASN A 129 7.46 -13.27 8.32
N VAL A 130 7.05 -12.04 8.00
CA VAL A 130 7.89 -10.86 8.17
C VAL A 130 8.10 -10.65 9.68
N PRO A 131 9.34 -10.64 10.20
CA PRO A 131 9.58 -10.42 11.62
C PRO A 131 9.28 -8.98 12.04
N SER A 132 9.13 -8.73 13.34
CA SER A 132 8.90 -7.40 13.90
C SER A 132 10.00 -6.38 13.63
N THR A 133 11.20 -6.83 13.23
CA THR A 133 12.30 -5.96 12.76
C THR A 133 12.02 -5.34 11.39
N MET A 134 10.97 -5.79 10.71
CA MET A 134 10.51 -5.29 9.42
C MET A 134 11.51 -5.43 8.27
N ASN A 135 12.52 -6.29 8.43
CA ASN A 135 13.34 -6.70 7.32
C ASN A 135 12.55 -7.67 6.44
N LEU A 136 12.06 -7.19 5.30
CA LEU A 136 11.28 -8.00 4.35
C LEU A 136 12.08 -9.17 3.78
N LEU A 137 13.42 -9.10 3.77
CA LEU A 137 14.29 -10.19 3.33
C LEU A 137 14.25 -11.39 4.29
N ASP A 138 13.86 -11.17 5.55
CA ASP A 138 13.73 -12.23 6.55
C ASP A 138 12.33 -12.87 6.51
N GLY A 139 11.42 -12.37 5.66
CA GLY A 139 10.12 -12.96 5.40
C GLY A 139 10.17 -14.05 4.32
N THR A 140 9.03 -14.70 4.10
CA THR A 140 8.82 -15.70 3.04
C THR A 140 7.98 -15.09 1.91
N VAL A 141 8.57 -14.97 0.71
CA VAL A 141 7.86 -14.46 -0.47
C VAL A 141 6.97 -15.57 -1.05
N VAL A 142 5.65 -15.35 -1.02
CA VAL A 142 4.64 -16.27 -1.56
C VAL A 142 4.20 -15.85 -2.96
N THR A 143 4.16 -14.54 -3.22
CA THR A 143 3.93 -13.98 -4.55
C THR A 143 4.98 -12.91 -4.75
N GLU A 144 5.84 -13.10 -5.75
CA GLU A 144 6.87 -12.14 -6.13
C GLU A 144 6.29 -10.76 -6.42
N TYR A 145 7.09 -9.72 -6.19
CA TYR A 145 6.64 -8.35 -6.46
C TYR A 145 6.46 -8.13 -7.96
N ILE A 146 5.24 -7.79 -8.35
CA ILE A 146 4.88 -7.33 -9.69
C ILE A 146 4.54 -5.85 -9.61
N GLY A 147 5.44 -5.02 -10.14
CA GLY A 147 5.22 -3.58 -10.18
C GLY A 147 3.99 -3.18 -10.99
N PRO A 148 3.48 -1.95 -10.80
CA PRO A 148 2.26 -1.47 -11.45
C PRO A 148 2.41 -1.47 -12.97
N ARG A 149 1.46 -2.07 -13.69
CA ARG A 149 1.42 -2.07 -15.17
C ARG A 149 -0.01 -1.79 -15.68
N PRO A 150 -0.60 -0.63 -15.34
CA PRO A 150 -1.91 -0.27 -15.88
C PRO A 150 -1.84 -0.23 -17.41
N ALA A 151 -2.84 -0.78 -18.08
CA ALA A 151 -2.91 -0.76 -19.53
C ALA A 151 -3.19 0.67 -20.03
N HIS A 152 -2.98 0.89 -21.33
CA HIS A 152 -3.30 2.18 -21.93
C HIS A 152 -4.80 2.50 -21.74
N ASP A 153 -5.11 3.76 -21.45
CA ASP A 153 -6.47 4.28 -21.23
C ASP A 153 -7.27 3.67 -20.05
N THR A 154 -6.66 2.88 -19.15
CA THR A 154 -7.37 2.39 -17.94
C THR A 154 -7.42 3.42 -16.81
N GLY A 155 -6.66 4.50 -16.95
CA GLY A 155 -6.51 5.54 -15.94
C GLY A 155 -5.57 5.11 -14.80
N PRO A 156 -5.51 5.90 -13.72
CA PRO A 156 -4.71 5.55 -12.55
C PRO A 156 -5.38 4.43 -11.76
N HIS A 157 -4.60 3.41 -11.38
CA HIS A 157 -5.04 2.32 -10.52
C HIS A 157 -4.67 2.58 -9.06
N ARG A 158 -5.58 2.25 -8.14
CA ARG A 158 -5.41 2.27 -6.69
C ARG A 158 -4.72 1.00 -6.21
N LEU A 159 -3.45 1.15 -5.83
CA LEU A 159 -2.64 0.07 -5.25
C LEU A 159 -2.52 0.22 -3.75
N VAL A 160 -2.88 -0.83 -3.01
CA VAL A 160 -2.97 -0.82 -1.56
C VAL A 160 -2.02 -1.82 -0.93
N PHE A 161 -1.11 -1.34 -0.08
CA PHE A 161 -0.43 -2.24 0.84
C PHE A 161 -1.23 -2.44 2.12
N LEU A 162 -1.22 -3.68 2.57
CA LEU A 162 -1.90 -4.15 3.77
C LEU A 162 -0.92 -4.96 4.60
N VAL A 163 -1.06 -4.83 5.91
CA VAL A 163 -0.26 -5.58 6.86
C VAL A 163 -1.18 -6.27 7.85
N TYR A 164 -0.96 -7.55 8.07
CA TYR A 164 -1.71 -8.36 9.03
C TYR A 164 -0.76 -8.95 10.06
N SER A 165 -1.09 -8.84 11.34
CA SER A 165 -0.40 -9.60 12.39
C SER A 165 -0.75 -11.08 12.28
N GLN A 166 0.25 -11.94 12.39
CA GLN A 166 0.08 -13.38 12.43
C GLN A 166 0.07 -13.86 13.89
N VAL A 167 -0.81 -14.81 14.20
CA VAL A 167 -0.84 -15.46 15.52
C VAL A 167 0.35 -16.41 15.70
N PHE A 168 0.89 -16.93 14.59
CA PHE A 168 2.06 -17.81 14.53
C PHE A 168 2.74 -17.71 13.17
N ALA A 169 3.99 -18.15 13.07
CA ALA A 169 4.68 -18.30 11.78
C ALA A 169 3.98 -19.38 10.93
N ILE A 170 3.66 -19.03 9.68
CA ILE A 170 3.08 -19.92 8.67
C ILE A 170 4.17 -20.87 8.20
N ARG A 171 3.88 -22.18 8.17
CA ARG A 171 4.82 -23.24 7.78
C ARG A 171 4.66 -23.63 6.32
#